data_AF-W1NMA6-F1
#
_entry.id   AF-W1NMA6-F1
#
_cell.length_a   1.000
_cell.length_b   1.000
_cell.length_c   1.000
_cell.angle_alpha   90.00
_cell.angle_beta   90.00
_cell.angle_gamma   90.00
#
_symmetry.space_group_name_H-M   'P 1'
#
loop_
_entity.id
_entity.type
_entity.pdbx_description
1 polymer ?
#
loop_
_entity_poly.entity_id
_entity_poly.type
_entity_poly.pdbx_seq_one_letter_code
_entity_poly.pdbx_strand_id
1 'polypeptide(L)'
;MWKVMLECHQNQCMVIGQAKTLDLIGRKLSNSNIEAAMQLELELLNWCSSFNTWIITQKDFVGALNSWLIKCLLYEPEETPDGPIPFSPGRLGAPRVFIVCHDWCQAIRRISEKEVVDAIRAFTQSVQELRERQGAEQQQVLRAGDVTKGSGKGPLDYQKEEKKILKARDTLNKKLTLVSGATFDMGQTKQGLLVQPSASLSSAQLGLKQIFEAMVTFTSVSVKAYEELRIDEKDKQAQENGNVS
;
A
#
# COMPACT_ATOMS: atom_id res chain seq x y z
N MET A 1 0.18 -13.52 -12.12
CA MET A 1 -0.45 -12.40 -11.39
C MET A 1 0.43 -11.15 -11.38
N TRP A 2 1.59 -11.15 -10.70
CA TRP A 2 2.43 -9.94 -10.53
C TRP A 2 2.83 -9.23 -11.82
N LYS A 3 3.15 -9.97 -12.90
CA LYS A 3 3.46 -9.38 -14.22
C LYS A 3 2.30 -8.55 -14.81
N VAL A 4 1.08 -9.07 -14.69
CA VAL A 4 -0.13 -8.38 -15.16
C VAL A 4 -0.41 -7.13 -14.32
N MET A 5 -0.20 -7.19 -13.00
CA MET A 5 -0.36 -6.02 -12.14
C MET A 5 0.73 -4.96 -12.40
N LEU A 6 1.97 -5.37 -12.68
CA LEU A 6 3.03 -4.46 -13.08
C LEU A 6 2.66 -3.71 -14.36
N GLU A 7 2.21 -4.43 -15.39
CA GLU A 7 1.75 -3.82 -16.64
C GLU A 7 0.58 -2.85 -16.40
N CYS A 8 -0.39 -3.25 -15.57
CA CYS A 8 -1.52 -2.39 -15.20
C CYS A 8 -1.06 -1.09 -14.52
N HIS A 9 -0.17 -1.17 -13.53
CA HIS A 9 0.29 0.02 -12.81
C HIS A 9 1.22 0.90 -13.66
N GLN A 10 2.01 0.32 -14.57
CA GLN A 10 2.76 1.08 -15.57
C GLN A 10 1.84 1.89 -16.48
N ASN A 11 0.75 1.26 -16.95
CA ASN A 11 -0.26 1.94 -17.74
C ASN A 11 -0.97 3.06 -16.95
N GLN A 12 -1.36 2.79 -15.71
CA GLN A 12 -1.97 3.80 -14.82
C GLN A 12 -1.04 4.98 -14.57
N CYS A 13 0.25 4.72 -14.31
CA CYS A 13 1.28 5.74 -14.10
C CYS A 13 1.52 6.59 -15.37
N MET A 14 1.46 5.97 -16.54
CA MET A 14 1.57 6.70 -17.81
C MET A 14 0.35 7.58 -18.07
N VAL A 15 -0.86 7.03 -17.88
CA VAL A 15 -2.12 7.77 -18.09
C VAL A 15 -2.21 8.96 -17.15
N ILE A 16 -1.89 8.79 -15.86
CA ILE A 16 -1.95 9.90 -14.90
C ILE A 16 -0.90 10.97 -15.23
N GLY A 17 0.28 10.59 -15.72
CA GLY A 17 1.32 11.53 -16.14
C GLY A 17 0.90 12.41 -17.32
N GLN A 18 -0.05 11.93 -18.16
CA GLN A 18 -0.57 12.66 -19.31
C GLN A 18 -1.84 13.46 -19.00
N ALA A 19 -2.47 13.23 -17.85
CA ALA A 19 -3.74 13.84 -17.47
C ALA A 19 -3.59 15.31 -17.02
N LYS A 20 -3.59 16.24 -17.97
CA LYS A 20 -3.47 17.70 -17.74
C LYS A 20 -4.66 18.36 -17.01
N THR A 21 -5.75 17.63 -16.78
CA THR A 21 -7.07 18.20 -16.42
C THR A 21 -7.44 18.03 -14.94
N LEU A 22 -6.72 17.20 -14.18
CA LEU A 22 -6.99 17.00 -12.74
C LEU A 22 -6.71 18.28 -11.92
N ASP A 23 -5.93 19.18 -12.49
CA ASP A 23 -5.46 20.45 -11.95
C ASP A 23 -6.58 21.48 -11.79
N LEU A 24 -7.69 21.28 -12.50
CA LEU A 24 -8.84 22.19 -12.50
C LEU A 24 -9.79 21.94 -11.33
N ILE A 25 -9.76 20.76 -10.72
CA ILE A 25 -10.66 20.35 -9.64
C ILE A 25 -10.40 21.14 -8.34
N GLY A 26 -9.15 21.60 -8.14
CA GLY A 26 -8.76 22.36 -6.94
C GLY A 26 -8.94 23.88 -7.01
N ARG A 27 -9.29 24.47 -8.17
CA ARG A 27 -9.23 25.93 -8.37
C ARG A 27 -10.53 26.69 -8.10
N LYS A 28 -11.69 26.03 -8.04
CA LYS A 28 -12.98 26.69 -7.83
C LYS A 28 -13.58 26.29 -6.49
N LEU A 29 -13.89 27.25 -5.61
CA LEU A 29 -14.71 26.96 -4.43
C LEU A 29 -16.12 26.61 -4.88
N SER A 30 -16.54 25.38 -4.60
CA SER A 30 -17.92 24.94 -4.75
C SER A 30 -18.23 23.82 -3.76
N ASN A 31 -19.47 23.75 -3.29
CA ASN A 31 -19.90 22.68 -2.38
C ASN A 31 -19.68 21.29 -3.00
N SER A 32 -19.80 21.15 -4.33
CA SER A 32 -19.49 19.91 -5.05
C SER A 32 -18.02 19.51 -4.97
N ASN A 33 -17.09 20.48 -4.91
CA ASN A 33 -15.65 20.19 -4.80
C ASN A 33 -15.27 19.73 -3.39
N ILE A 34 -15.93 20.27 -2.35
CA ILE A 34 -15.75 19.81 -0.96
C ILE A 34 -16.27 18.38 -0.81
N GLU A 35 -17.45 18.08 -1.36
CA GLU A 35 -18.01 16.73 -1.36
C GLU A 35 -17.10 15.74 -2.11
N ALA A 36 -16.61 16.11 -3.29
CA ALA A 36 -15.67 15.28 -4.06
C ALA A 36 -14.36 15.04 -3.29
N ALA A 37 -13.83 16.04 -2.58
CA ALA A 37 -12.63 15.89 -1.76
C ALA A 37 -12.87 14.97 -0.54
N MET A 38 -14.04 15.04 0.10
CA MET A 38 -14.41 14.12 1.19
C MET A 38 -14.54 12.69 0.70
N GLN A 39 -15.19 12.48 -0.46
CA GLN A 39 -15.27 11.15 -1.06
C GLN A 39 -13.89 10.62 -1.43
N LEU A 40 -13.03 11.46 -2.02
CA LEU A 40 -11.66 11.07 -2.36
C LEU A 40 -10.86 10.67 -1.11
N GLU A 41 -10.94 11.43 -0.02
CA GLU A 41 -10.27 11.06 1.24
C GLU A 41 -10.76 9.70 1.76
N LEU A 42 -12.07 9.47 1.74
CA LEU A 42 -12.63 8.19 2.18
C LEU A 42 -12.16 7.03 1.30
N GLU A 43 -12.15 7.20 -0.02
CA GLU A 43 -11.69 6.17 -0.95
C GLU A 43 -10.18 5.90 -0.80
N LEU A 44 -9.35 6.92 -0.55
CA LEU A 44 -7.92 6.72 -0.28
C LEU A 44 -7.68 5.92 1.01
N LEU A 45 -8.43 6.23 2.08
CA LEU A 45 -8.37 5.47 3.33
C LEU A 45 -8.78 4.00 3.14
N ASN A 46 -9.87 3.78 2.40
CA ASN A 46 -10.37 2.45 2.08
C ASN A 46 -9.41 1.66 1.19
N TRP A 47 -8.80 2.32 0.20
CA TRP A 47 -7.80 1.74 -0.67
C TRP A 47 -6.57 1.32 0.11
N CYS A 48 -6.02 2.20 0.96
CA CYS A 48 -4.88 1.89 1.81
C CYS A 48 -5.17 0.67 2.72
N SER A 49 -6.34 0.65 3.36
CA SER A 49 -6.77 -0.44 4.24
C SER A 49 -6.90 -1.76 3.48
N SER A 50 -7.53 -1.73 2.31
CA SER A 50 -7.75 -2.91 1.47
C SER A 50 -6.43 -3.47 0.92
N PHE A 51 -5.56 -2.61 0.39
CA PHE A 51 -4.24 -2.99 -0.11
C PHE A 51 -3.40 -3.64 0.99
N ASN A 52 -3.29 -2.99 2.15
CA ASN A 52 -2.53 -3.52 3.28
C ASN A 52 -3.08 -4.87 3.75
N THR A 53 -4.40 -4.97 3.91
CA THR A 53 -5.07 -6.22 4.31
C THR A 53 -4.80 -7.34 3.29
N TRP A 54 -4.85 -7.04 2.00
CA TRP A 54 -4.60 -8.02 0.94
C TRP A 54 -3.15 -8.54 0.96
N ILE A 55 -2.16 -7.67 1.15
CA ILE A 55 -0.75 -8.09 1.26
C ILE A 55 -0.50 -8.93 2.51
N ILE A 56 -1.00 -8.50 3.66
CA ILE A 56 -0.86 -9.25 4.91
C ILE A 56 -1.52 -10.63 4.78
N THR A 57 -2.74 -10.68 4.23
CA THR A 57 -3.45 -11.95 4.05
C THR A 57 -2.67 -12.92 3.17
N GLN A 58 -2.01 -12.45 2.10
CA GLN A 58 -1.13 -13.30 1.29
C GLN A 58 0.08 -13.79 2.09
N LYS A 59 0.76 -12.90 2.84
CA LYS A 59 1.91 -13.26 3.69
C LYS A 59 1.52 -14.30 4.74
N ASP A 60 0.37 -14.13 5.39
CA ASP A 60 -0.16 -15.03 6.41
C ASP A 60 -0.53 -16.39 5.83
N PHE A 61 -1.19 -16.41 4.66
CA PHE A 61 -1.52 -17.65 3.97
C PHE A 61 -0.26 -18.48 3.64
N VAL A 62 0.75 -17.85 3.02
CA VAL A 62 2.00 -18.53 2.68
C VAL A 62 2.76 -18.95 3.93
N GLY A 63 2.77 -18.11 4.96
CA GLY A 63 3.36 -18.41 6.26
C GLY A 63 2.71 -19.64 6.90
N ALA A 64 1.38 -19.68 6.95
CA ALA A 64 0.61 -20.79 7.51
C ALA A 64 0.84 -22.09 6.72
N LEU A 65 0.85 -22.03 5.38
CA LEU A 65 1.14 -23.17 4.52
C LEU A 65 2.54 -23.73 4.81
N ASN A 66 3.55 -22.87 4.83
CA ASN A 66 4.93 -23.29 5.13
C ASN A 66 5.05 -23.87 6.55
N SER A 67 4.44 -23.24 7.55
CA SER A 67 4.43 -23.76 8.92
C SER A 67 3.71 -25.10 9.06
N TRP A 68 2.64 -25.34 8.29
CA TRP A 68 1.97 -26.61 8.23
C TRP A 68 2.86 -27.69 7.61
N LEU A 69 3.49 -27.39 6.47
CA LEU A 69 4.42 -28.32 5.82
C LEU A 69 5.59 -28.68 6.73
N ILE A 70 6.23 -27.72 7.39
CA ILE A 70 7.38 -28.00 8.29
C ILE A 70 7.00 -29.00 9.40
N LYS A 71 5.76 -28.97 9.91
CA LYS A 71 5.28 -29.93 10.93
C LYS A 71 5.16 -31.37 10.40
N CYS A 72 5.10 -31.56 9.09
CA CYS A 72 5.11 -32.88 8.46
C CYS A 72 6.53 -33.47 8.36
N LEU A 73 7.57 -32.69 8.67
CA LEU A 73 8.95 -33.17 8.75
C LEU A 73 9.27 -33.55 10.19
N LEU A 74 9.95 -34.69 10.37
CA LEU A 74 10.66 -34.99 11.60
C LEU A 74 11.95 -34.15 11.60
N TYR A 75 11.84 -32.88 12.01
CA TYR A 75 12.99 -31.98 12.15
C TYR A 75 13.46 -31.96 13.59
N GLU A 76 14.66 -32.50 13.82
CA GLU A 76 15.41 -32.30 15.05
C GLU A 76 16.55 -31.30 14.76
N PRO A 77 16.57 -30.13 15.42
CA PRO A 77 17.67 -29.19 15.30
C PRO A 77 18.99 -29.84 15.70
N GLU A 78 19.96 -29.84 14.78
CA GLU A 78 21.31 -30.30 15.06
C GLU A 78 22.12 -29.15 15.65
N GLU A 79 22.67 -29.37 16.86
CA GLU A 79 23.57 -28.42 17.52
C GLU A 79 25.01 -28.72 17.13
N THR A 80 25.69 -27.72 16.54
CA THR A 80 27.13 -27.80 16.23
C THR A 80 27.93 -26.89 17.17
N PRO A 81 29.26 -27.05 17.29
CA PRO A 81 30.09 -26.16 18.10
C PRO A 81 29.97 -24.67 17.73
N ASP A 82 29.55 -24.39 16.49
CA ASP A 82 29.32 -23.04 15.95
C ASP A 82 27.86 -22.56 16.11
N GLY A 83 27.00 -23.37 16.74
CA GLY A 83 25.57 -23.09 16.99
C GLY A 83 24.61 -24.01 16.22
N PRO A 84 23.28 -23.75 16.32
CA PRO A 84 22.27 -24.54 15.63
C PRO A 84 22.34 -24.30 14.12
N ILE A 85 22.30 -25.39 13.34
CA ILE A 85 22.38 -25.26 11.88
C ILE A 85 21.07 -24.66 11.32
N PRO A 86 21.12 -23.70 10.37
CA PRO A 86 19.93 -23.17 9.74
C PRO A 86 19.06 -24.24 9.09
N PHE A 87 17.76 -24.13 9.29
CA PHE A 87 16.76 -25.00 8.68
C PHE A 87 16.81 -24.90 7.15
N SER A 88 16.92 -26.05 6.49
CA SER A 88 16.82 -26.17 5.04
C SER A 88 16.08 -27.48 4.71
N PRO A 89 14.88 -27.43 4.10
CA PRO A 89 14.16 -28.64 3.75
C PRO A 89 14.95 -29.56 2.82
N GLY A 90 15.75 -29.00 1.90
CA GLY A 90 16.57 -29.78 0.99
C GLY A 90 17.64 -30.62 1.70
N ARG A 91 18.26 -30.09 2.77
CA ARG A 91 19.22 -30.83 3.59
C ARG A 91 18.59 -32.02 4.31
N LEU A 92 17.30 -31.94 4.62
CA LEU A 92 16.54 -33.00 5.28
C LEU A 92 16.00 -34.05 4.29
N GLY A 93 16.37 -33.96 3.01
CA GLY A 93 15.82 -34.83 1.96
C GLY A 93 14.32 -34.61 1.72
N ALA A 94 13.79 -33.45 2.12
CA ALA A 94 12.36 -33.17 1.99
C ALA A 94 11.95 -33.08 0.51
N PRO A 95 10.74 -33.51 0.15
CA PRO A 95 10.22 -33.36 -1.20
C PRO A 95 10.27 -31.90 -1.68
N ARG A 96 10.43 -31.69 -2.99
CA ARG A 96 10.59 -30.35 -3.61
C ARG A 96 9.53 -29.33 -3.19
N VAL A 97 8.30 -29.77 -2.90
CA VAL A 97 7.22 -28.88 -2.42
C VAL A 97 7.58 -28.16 -1.12
N PHE A 98 8.33 -28.79 -0.21
CA PHE A 98 8.77 -28.17 1.05
C PHE A 98 9.80 -27.06 0.80
N ILE A 99 10.70 -27.29 -0.16
CA ILE A 99 11.71 -26.29 -0.57
C ILE A 99 11.00 -25.08 -1.20
N VAL A 100 10.14 -25.31 -2.20
CA VAL A 100 9.39 -24.24 -2.88
C VAL A 100 8.55 -23.42 -1.90
N CYS A 101 7.81 -24.06 -1.00
CA CYS A 101 6.97 -23.34 -0.04
C CYS A 101 7.80 -22.58 1.00
N HIS A 102 8.96 -23.11 1.38
CA HIS A 102 9.90 -22.41 2.26
C HIS A 102 10.47 -21.17 1.59
N ASP A 103 10.99 -21.29 0.37
CA ASP A 103 11.54 -20.19 -0.39
C ASP A 103 10.46 -19.15 -0.72
N TRP A 104 9.23 -19.59 -1.04
CA TRP A 104 8.10 -18.70 -1.26
C TRP A 104 7.76 -17.88 -0.01
N CYS A 105 7.77 -18.52 1.16
CA CYS A 105 7.57 -17.85 2.44
C CYS A 105 8.66 -16.82 2.72
N GLN A 106 9.92 -17.11 2.39
CA GLN A 106 11.00 -16.14 2.51
C GLN A 106 10.83 -14.98 1.53
N ALA A 107 10.58 -15.27 0.25
CA ALA A 107 10.45 -14.30 -0.81
C ALA A 107 9.32 -13.31 -0.53
N ILE A 108 8.13 -13.79 -0.16
CA ILE A 108 6.97 -12.92 0.11
C ILE A 108 7.18 -12.03 1.35
N ARG A 109 7.94 -12.48 2.34
CA ARG A 109 8.27 -11.69 3.54
C ARG A 109 9.26 -10.56 3.29
N ARG A 110 10.12 -10.68 2.26
CA ARG A 110 11.07 -9.63 1.86
C ARG A 110 10.39 -8.46 1.14
N ILE A 111 9.22 -8.70 0.53
CA ILE A 111 8.47 -7.66 -0.17
C ILE A 111 7.83 -6.72 0.87
N SER A 112 8.14 -5.42 0.77
CA SER A 112 7.59 -4.39 1.66
C SER A 112 6.49 -3.59 0.96
N GLU A 113 5.32 -3.53 1.59
CA GLU A 113 4.17 -2.70 1.20
C GLU A 113 4.27 -1.23 1.64
N LYS A 114 5.31 -0.91 2.41
CA LYS A 114 5.43 0.37 3.13
C LYS A 114 5.37 1.59 2.20
N GLU A 115 6.15 1.58 1.12
CA GLU A 115 6.24 2.71 0.20
C GLU A 115 4.88 3.07 -0.41
N VAL A 116 4.09 2.04 -0.76
CA VAL A 116 2.72 2.22 -1.28
C VAL A 116 1.80 2.79 -0.21
N VAL A 117 1.86 2.24 1.01
CA VAL A 117 1.06 2.73 2.15
C VAL A 117 1.40 4.19 2.45
N ASP A 118 2.68 4.54 2.48
CA ASP A 118 3.16 5.89 2.76
C ASP A 118 2.73 6.87 1.67
N ALA A 119 2.81 6.49 0.38
CA ALA A 119 2.32 7.31 -0.74
C ALA A 119 0.82 7.57 -0.66
N ILE A 120 0.00 6.55 -0.36
CA ILE A 120 -1.46 6.74 -0.21
C ILE A 120 -1.76 7.65 0.98
N ARG A 121 -1.05 7.49 2.10
CA ARG A 121 -1.22 8.33 3.29
C ARG A 121 -0.84 9.78 3.04
N ALA A 122 0.30 10.03 2.39
CA ALA A 122 0.76 11.37 2.04
C ALA A 122 -0.26 12.08 1.13
N PHE A 123 -0.82 11.36 0.16
CA PHE A 123 -1.88 11.93 -0.68
C PHE A 123 -3.17 12.19 0.11
N THR A 124 -3.57 11.27 0.99
CA THR A 124 -4.73 11.45 1.87
C THR A 124 -4.60 12.70 2.73
N GLN A 125 -3.42 12.96 3.30
CA GLN A 125 -3.12 14.17 4.07
C GLN A 125 -3.23 15.43 3.20
N SER A 126 -2.68 15.39 1.99
CA SER A 126 -2.77 16.51 1.04
C SER A 126 -4.23 16.84 0.68
N VAL A 127 -5.10 15.84 0.54
CA VAL A 127 -6.55 16.03 0.30
C VAL A 127 -7.24 16.64 1.52
N GLN A 128 -6.89 16.18 2.73
CA GLN A 128 -7.41 16.73 3.98
C GLN A 128 -7.05 18.22 4.13
N GLU A 129 -5.77 18.57 3.95
CA GLU A 129 -5.30 19.96 4.02
C GLU A 129 -5.99 20.86 3.00
N LEU A 130 -6.23 20.36 1.79
CA LEU A 130 -6.98 21.08 0.76
C LEU A 130 -8.40 21.37 1.22
N ARG A 131 -9.10 20.38 1.79
CA ARG A 131 -10.46 20.57 2.32
C ARG A 131 -10.48 21.59 3.46
N GLU A 132 -9.55 21.49 4.40
CA GLU A 132 -9.47 22.41 5.54
C GLU A 132 -9.24 23.86 5.08
N ARG A 133 -8.37 24.06 4.08
CA ARG A 133 -8.16 25.36 3.44
C ARG A 133 -9.43 25.88 2.76
N GLN A 134 -10.10 25.05 1.97
CA GLN A 134 -11.35 25.42 1.30
C GLN A 134 -12.48 25.77 2.28
N GLY A 135 -12.58 25.04 3.40
CA GLY A 135 -13.55 25.33 4.46
C GLY A 135 -13.29 26.67 5.14
N ALA A 136 -12.02 26.98 5.45
CA ALA A 136 -11.62 28.26 6.04
C ALA A 136 -11.92 29.44 5.10
N GLU A 137 -11.62 29.29 3.80
CA GLU A 137 -11.90 30.30 2.77
C GLU A 137 -13.41 30.53 2.61
N GLN A 138 -14.23 29.47 2.59
CA GLN A 138 -15.69 29.60 2.48
C GLN A 138 -16.30 30.30 3.71
N GLN A 139 -15.77 30.04 4.90
CA GLN A 139 -16.26 30.67 6.12
C GLN A 139 -15.87 32.17 6.21
N GLN A 140 -14.75 32.58 5.59
CA GLN A 140 -14.42 34.00 5.40
C GLN A 140 -15.38 34.67 4.40
N VAL A 141 -15.67 34.04 3.26
CA VAL A 141 -16.61 34.59 2.25
C VAL A 141 -18.01 34.75 2.83
N LEU A 142 -18.51 33.78 3.60
CA LEU A 142 -19.80 33.86 4.28
C LEU A 142 -19.86 34.98 5.33
N ARG A 143 -18.75 35.27 6.01
CA ARG A 143 -18.64 36.42 6.94
C ARG A 143 -18.56 37.76 6.21
N ALA A 144 -18.11 37.78 4.96
CA ALA A 144 -17.94 38.98 4.14
C ALA A 144 -19.23 39.42 3.41
N GLY A 145 -20.34 38.69 3.52
CA GLY A 145 -21.67 39.22 3.25
C GLY A 145 -22.35 38.85 1.93
N ASP A 146 -21.98 37.74 1.27
CA ASP A 146 -22.68 37.30 0.05
C ASP A 146 -23.47 36.00 0.29
N VAL A 147 -24.77 36.11 0.56
CA VAL A 147 -25.68 34.97 0.72
C VAL A 147 -26.23 34.59 -0.65
N THR A 148 -25.44 33.86 -1.43
CA THR A 148 -26.02 33.09 -2.54
C THR A 148 -26.55 31.78 -1.97
N LYS A 149 -27.89 31.64 -1.92
CA LYS A 149 -28.58 30.37 -1.62
C LYS A 149 -28.14 29.31 -2.64
N GLY A 150 -27.17 28.49 -2.26
CA GLY A 150 -26.78 27.29 -3.01
C GLY A 150 -27.57 26.08 -2.52
N SER A 151 -28.36 25.48 -3.41
CA SER A 151 -29.09 24.22 -3.21
C SER A 151 -28.16 22.99 -3.17
N GLY A 152 -27.17 23.01 -2.26
CA GLY A 152 -26.29 21.87 -1.96
C GLY A 152 -26.76 21.09 -0.74
N LYS A 153 -26.27 19.85 -0.59
CA LYS A 153 -26.50 18.99 0.59
C LYS A 153 -26.31 19.77 1.90
N GLY A 154 -27.22 19.54 2.86
CA GLY A 154 -27.23 20.29 4.11
C GLY A 154 -26.10 19.91 5.09
N PRO A 155 -25.85 20.72 6.14
CA PRO A 155 -24.80 20.49 7.15
C PRO A 155 -24.80 19.10 7.80
N LEU A 156 -25.96 18.45 7.87
CA LEU A 156 -26.15 17.11 8.43
C LEU A 156 -25.52 16.00 7.57
N ASP A 157 -25.47 16.15 6.23
CA ASP A 157 -24.89 15.13 5.35
C ASP A 157 -23.36 15.14 5.40
N TYR A 158 -22.76 16.34 5.44
CA TYR A 158 -21.32 16.50 5.65
C TYR A 158 -20.86 15.90 6.98
N GLN A 159 -21.63 16.11 8.06
CA GLN A 159 -21.29 15.56 9.37
C GLN A 159 -21.33 14.03 9.41
N LYS A 160 -22.23 13.41 8.62
CA LYS A 160 -22.27 11.95 8.47
C LYS A 160 -21.04 11.43 7.73
N GLU A 161 -20.64 12.11 6.66
CA GLU A 161 -19.47 11.74 5.86
C GLU A 161 -18.16 11.91 6.64
N GLU A 162 -18.04 13.00 7.40
CA GLU A 162 -16.92 13.23 8.31
C GLU A 162 -16.78 12.12 9.36
N LYS A 163 -17.90 11.67 9.96
CA LYS A 163 -17.89 10.52 10.88
C LYS A 163 -17.40 9.23 10.21
N LYS A 164 -17.73 9.00 8.93
CA LYS A 164 -17.23 7.84 8.18
C LYS A 164 -15.73 7.94 7.96
N ILE A 165 -15.24 9.12 7.55
CA ILE A 165 -13.81 9.39 7.34
C ILE A 165 -13.02 9.15 8.63
N LEU A 166 -13.49 9.69 9.77
CA LEU A 166 -12.87 9.48 11.08
C LEU A 166 -12.82 7.98 11.42
N LYS A 167 -13.94 7.26 11.26
CA LYS A 167 -14.00 5.81 11.51
C LYS A 167 -13.05 5.02 10.59
N ALA A 168 -12.97 5.38 9.31
CA ALA A 168 -12.08 4.73 8.35
C ALA A 168 -10.61 4.95 8.71
N ARG A 169 -10.25 6.19 9.09
CA ARG A 169 -8.92 6.56 9.58
C ARG A 169 -8.54 5.79 10.84
N ASP A 170 -9.42 5.74 11.83
CA ASP A 170 -9.20 4.97 13.06
C ASP A 170 -9.00 3.48 12.79
N THR A 171 -9.79 2.93 11.87
CA THR A 171 -9.68 1.53 11.46
C THR A 171 -8.35 1.25 10.78
N LEU A 172 -7.92 2.14 9.88
CA LEU A 172 -6.62 2.03 9.20
C LEU A 172 -5.47 2.10 10.21
N ASN A 173 -5.48 3.08 11.12
CA ASN A 173 -4.45 3.25 12.13
C ASN A 173 -4.34 2.02 13.03
N LYS A 174 -5.46 1.47 13.51
CA LYS A 174 -5.48 0.24 14.30
C LYS A 174 -4.83 -0.92 13.56
N LYS A 175 -5.15 -1.10 12.27
CA LYS A 175 -4.55 -2.16 11.44
C LYS A 175 -3.04 -1.98 11.27
N LEU A 176 -2.57 -0.76 11.04
CA LEU A 176 -1.14 -0.50 10.83
C LEU A 176 -0.32 -0.70 12.13
N THR A 177 -0.84 -0.27 13.27
CA THR A 177 -0.17 -0.45 14.58
C THR A 177 -0.05 -1.92 14.97
N LEU A 178 -1.09 -2.73 14.73
CA LEU A 178 -1.05 -4.17 15.01
C LEU A 178 -0.02 -4.94 14.18
N VAL A 179 0.33 -4.41 13.00
CA VAL A 179 1.21 -5.09 12.03
C VAL A 179 2.66 -4.65 12.16
N SER A 180 2.92 -3.37 12.46
CA SER A 180 4.29 -2.83 12.48
C SER A 180 4.99 -2.91 13.83
N GLY A 181 4.29 -3.17 14.95
CA GLY A 181 4.88 -3.11 16.30
C GLY A 181 5.41 -1.72 16.73
N ALA A 182 5.49 -0.77 15.80
CA ALA A 182 5.80 0.63 16.00
C ALA A 182 4.48 1.43 16.06
N THR A 183 4.34 2.24 17.11
CA THR A 183 3.35 3.31 17.17
C THR A 183 3.68 4.33 16.08
N PHE A 184 3.03 4.24 14.93
CA PHE A 184 2.96 5.35 13.99
C PHE A 184 1.99 6.37 14.59
N ASP A 185 2.53 7.24 15.43
CA ASP A 185 1.78 8.37 15.96
C ASP A 185 1.29 9.23 14.79
N MET A 186 -0.03 9.29 14.63
CA MET A 186 -0.73 10.27 13.79
C MET A 186 -1.02 11.54 14.60
N GLY A 187 -0.20 11.83 15.60
CA GLY A 187 -0.15 13.12 16.27
C GLY A 187 0.31 14.19 15.30
N GLN A 188 -0.47 15.26 15.22
CA GLN A 188 -0.20 16.51 14.49
C GLN A 188 1.30 16.78 14.36
N THR A 189 1.90 16.48 13.20
CA THR A 189 3.29 16.86 12.93
C THR A 189 3.33 18.35 12.61
N LYS A 190 3.23 19.17 13.65
CA LYS A 190 3.74 20.54 13.61
C LYS A 190 5.23 20.48 13.87
N GLN A 191 6.06 20.33 12.83
CA GLN A 191 7.29 21.11 12.64
C GLN A 191 8.05 20.65 11.38
N GLY A 192 8.35 21.61 10.50
CA GLY A 192 9.74 21.79 10.06
C GLY A 192 10.25 20.98 8.88
N LEU A 193 9.57 20.98 7.73
CA LEU A 193 10.28 20.93 6.45
C LEU A 193 9.75 22.06 5.58
N LEU A 194 10.63 23.03 5.31
CA LEU A 194 10.37 24.20 4.47
C LEU A 194 10.13 23.73 3.02
N VAL A 195 8.91 23.29 2.72
CA VAL A 195 8.43 23.24 1.34
C VAL A 195 7.89 24.64 1.05
N GLN A 196 8.69 25.41 0.31
CA GLN A 196 8.24 26.70 -0.23
C GLN A 196 6.88 26.53 -0.93
N PRO A 197 5.98 27.54 -0.87
CA PRO A 197 4.75 27.56 -1.64
C PRO A 197 5.08 27.79 -3.12
N SER A 198 5.60 26.76 -3.78
CA SER A 198 5.84 26.78 -5.21
C SER A 198 4.52 26.53 -5.94
N ALA A 199 4.13 27.56 -6.69
CA ALA A 199 3.31 27.55 -7.89
C ALA A 199 2.34 26.34 -8.08
N SER A 200 1.07 26.63 -7.79
CA SER A 200 -0.15 25.95 -8.25
C SER A 200 -0.03 25.13 -9.55
N LEU A 201 0.31 23.85 -9.40
CA LEU A 201 0.01 22.74 -10.31
C LEU A 201 -0.32 21.51 -9.44
N SER A 202 -1.63 21.30 -9.21
CA SER A 202 -2.31 20.02 -8.93
C SER A 202 -1.78 19.06 -7.86
N SER A 203 -2.28 19.17 -6.63
CA SER A 203 -2.04 18.18 -5.56
C SER A 203 -2.56 16.77 -5.89
N ALA A 204 -3.64 16.65 -6.68
CA ALA A 204 -4.28 15.37 -6.98
C ALA A 204 -3.52 14.51 -8.00
N GLN A 205 -3.08 15.12 -9.11
CA GLN A 205 -2.31 14.41 -10.14
C GLN A 205 -0.96 13.94 -9.58
N LEU A 206 -0.28 14.81 -8.83
CA LEU A 206 1.00 14.48 -8.20
C LEU A 206 0.84 13.35 -7.17
N GLY A 207 -0.17 13.43 -6.29
CA GLY A 207 -0.43 12.38 -5.30
C GLY A 207 -0.76 11.03 -5.94
N LEU A 208 -1.62 11.01 -6.96
CA LEU A 208 -1.92 9.78 -7.70
C LEU A 208 -0.69 9.22 -8.44
N LYS A 209 0.12 10.09 -9.04
CA LYS A 209 1.36 9.70 -9.71
C LYS A 209 2.32 9.01 -8.72
N GLN A 210 2.56 9.60 -7.56
CA GLN A 210 3.42 9.03 -6.52
C GLN A 210 2.92 7.65 -6.05
N ILE A 211 1.59 7.48 -5.90
CA ILE A 211 1.04 6.17 -5.54
C ILE A 211 1.30 5.14 -6.64
N PHE A 212 1.06 5.48 -7.91
CA PHE A 212 1.28 4.52 -9.00
C PHE A 212 2.76 4.22 -9.23
N GLU A 213 3.65 5.19 -9.04
CA GLU A 213 5.11 4.94 -9.03
C GLU A 213 5.48 3.93 -7.93
N ALA A 214 4.98 4.11 -6.71
CA ALA A 214 5.19 3.15 -5.61
C ALA A 214 4.60 1.76 -5.94
N MET A 215 3.41 1.68 -6.55
CA MET A 215 2.80 0.42 -6.99
C MET A 215 3.62 -0.28 -8.08
N VAL A 216 4.21 0.46 -9.01
CA VAL A 216 5.13 -0.07 -10.03
C VAL A 216 6.38 -0.65 -9.38
N THR A 217 7.00 0.08 -8.44
CA THR A 217 8.16 -0.40 -7.69
C THR A 217 7.81 -1.68 -6.91
N PHE A 218 6.72 -1.65 -6.15
CA PHE A 218 6.23 -2.79 -5.37
C PHE A 218 6.00 -4.04 -6.24
N THR A 219 5.30 -3.88 -7.37
CA THR A 219 5.01 -5.00 -8.27
C THR A 219 6.22 -5.49 -9.03
N SER A 220 7.17 -4.60 -9.38
CA SER A 220 8.45 -4.98 -9.98
C SER A 220 9.29 -5.83 -9.03
N VAL A 221 9.41 -5.44 -7.76
CA VAL A 221 10.06 -6.24 -6.72
C VAL A 221 9.35 -7.58 -6.54
N SER A 222 8.00 -7.57 -6.56
CA SER A 222 7.20 -8.79 -6.45
C SER A 222 7.41 -9.74 -7.64
N VAL A 223 7.53 -9.23 -8.88
CA VAL A 223 7.84 -10.06 -10.05
C VAL A 223 9.20 -10.74 -9.86
N LYS A 224 10.24 -9.99 -9.50
CA LYS A 224 11.58 -10.55 -9.29
C LYS A 224 11.59 -11.62 -8.21
N ALA A 225 10.99 -11.34 -7.05
CA ALA A 225 10.91 -12.28 -5.94
C ALA A 225 10.22 -13.60 -6.32
N TYR A 226 9.22 -13.57 -7.21
CA TYR A 226 8.53 -14.78 -7.67
C TYR A 226 9.19 -15.46 -8.87
N GLU A 227 10.01 -14.74 -9.64
CA GLU A 227 10.85 -15.34 -10.69
C GLU A 227 12.01 -16.13 -10.10
N GLU A 228 12.58 -15.67 -8.98
CA GLU A 228 13.60 -16.43 -8.22
C GLU A 228 13.05 -17.76 -7.68
N LEU A 229 11.74 -17.88 -7.45
CA LEU A 229 11.09 -19.12 -7.02
C LEU A 229 10.92 -20.15 -8.15
N ARG A 230 11.06 -19.73 -9.41
CA ARG A 230 11.06 -20.69 -10.52
C ARG A 230 12.38 -21.46 -10.44
N ILE A 231 12.32 -22.60 -9.76
CA ILE A 231 13.37 -23.61 -9.77
C ILE A 231 13.74 -23.85 -11.23
N ASP A 232 14.96 -23.46 -11.61
CA ASP A 232 15.52 -23.76 -12.91
C ASP A 232 15.33 -25.26 -13.19
N GLU A 233 14.78 -25.60 -14.35
CA GLU A 233 14.71 -26.98 -14.84
C GLU A 233 16.10 -27.65 -14.94
N LYS A 234 17.19 -26.89 -14.71
CA LYS A 234 18.56 -27.39 -14.59
C LYS A 234 18.72 -28.43 -13.48
N ASP A 235 17.94 -28.35 -12.41
CA ASP A 235 17.96 -29.38 -11.35
C ASP A 235 17.26 -30.68 -11.75
N LYS A 236 16.55 -30.73 -12.89
CA LYS A 236 16.14 -32.01 -13.50
C LYS A 236 17.29 -32.64 -14.29
N GLN A 237 18.03 -31.83 -15.06
CA GLN A 237 19.15 -32.34 -15.87
C GLN A 237 20.33 -32.85 -15.01
N ALA A 238 20.65 -32.19 -13.89
CA ALA A 238 21.71 -32.67 -13.00
C ALA A 238 21.35 -33.99 -12.29
N GLN A 239 20.07 -34.21 -12.01
CA GLN A 239 19.58 -35.41 -11.32
C GLN A 239 19.36 -36.59 -12.27
N GLU A 240 19.03 -36.33 -13.55
CA GLU A 240 18.99 -37.34 -14.63
C GLU A 240 20.39 -37.75 -15.08
N ASN A 241 21.34 -36.82 -15.17
CA ASN A 241 22.71 -37.12 -15.59
C ASN A 241 23.56 -37.81 -14.50
N GLY A 242 23.17 -37.72 -13.22
CA GLY A 242 23.83 -38.42 -12.12
C GLY A 242 23.40 -39.88 -11.92
N ASN A 243 22.28 -40.29 -12.53
CA ASN A 243 21.79 -41.68 -12.51
C ASN A 243 22.26 -42.52 -13.72
N VAL A 244 23.09 -41.93 -14.58
CA VAL A 244 23.75 -42.61 -15.71
C VAL A 244 25.27 -42.55 -15.48
N SER A 245 25.76 -43.28 -14.49
CA SER A 245 27.19 -43.65 -14.34
C SER A 245 27.32 -44.91 -13.52
#